data_AF-A0A7C4PLB4-F1
#
_entry.id   AF-A0A7C4PLB4-F1
#
_cell.length_a   1.000
_cell.length_b   1.000
_cell.length_c   1.000
_cell.angle_alpha   90.00
_cell.angle_beta   90.00
_cell.angle_gamma   90.00
#
_symmetry.space_group_name_H-M   'P 1'
#
loop_
_entity.id
_entity.type
_entity.pdbx_description
1 polymer ?
#
loop_
_entity_poly.entity_id
_entity_poly.type
_entity_poly.pdbx_seq_one_letter_code
_entity_poly.pdbx_strand_id
1 'polypeptide(L)'
;MSKLCSLAEAISRYVHDGDLVYLAGFTRGLSPATLTWDLPQAASVSPATVNDYRGPIRLRVALANDLFIPTRQVFDGMGAALVGQTLRAFGFDLKTASLDELLAAENRYTVLELARTYGIFAAQGTLVGYGDAGGLAPLALLSMRGADGRHYADWSVPASEQVVSAPLAYLVTDVLRDGTVRSGPNLFEIGRPAAVKTGVTP
;
A
#
# COMPACT_ATOMS: atom_id res chain seq x y z
N MET A 1 -30.71 -21.11 2.40
CA MET A 1 -29.42 -20.82 1.75
C MET A 1 -29.25 -19.31 1.52
N SER A 2 -29.18 -18.49 2.58
CA SER A 2 -29.15 -17.00 2.45
C SER A 2 -28.30 -16.31 3.55
N LYS A 3 -27.33 -17.01 4.14
CA LYS A 3 -26.41 -16.41 5.14
C LYS A 3 -24.94 -16.48 4.76
N LEU A 4 -24.60 -17.11 3.62
CA LEU A 4 -23.22 -17.21 3.13
C LEU A 4 -22.89 -16.15 2.06
N CYS A 5 -23.89 -15.40 1.56
CA CYS A 5 -23.70 -14.43 0.48
C CYS A 5 -23.14 -13.07 0.97
N SER A 6 -23.35 -12.67 2.23
CA SER A 6 -22.88 -11.35 2.70
C SER A 6 -21.42 -11.34 3.14
N LEU A 7 -20.88 -12.48 3.60
CA LEU A 7 -19.48 -12.56 4.01
C LEU A 7 -18.55 -12.58 2.79
N ALA A 8 -18.94 -13.25 1.70
CA ALA A 8 -18.19 -13.27 0.46
C ALA A 8 -18.13 -11.88 -0.20
N GLU A 9 -19.23 -11.12 -0.18
CA GLU A 9 -19.26 -9.76 -0.73
C GLU A 9 -18.50 -8.72 0.11
N ALA A 10 -18.40 -8.93 1.43
CA ALA A 10 -17.63 -8.06 2.34
C ALA A 10 -16.13 -8.42 2.35
N ILE A 11 -15.79 -9.70 2.23
CA ILE A 11 -14.39 -10.17 2.13
C ILE A 11 -13.80 -9.86 0.74
N SER A 12 -14.62 -9.80 -0.31
CA SER A 12 -14.18 -9.49 -1.68
C SER A 12 -13.84 -8.01 -1.94
N ARG A 13 -13.87 -7.14 -0.93
CA ARG A 13 -13.68 -5.69 -1.08
C ARG A 13 -12.50 -5.14 -0.28
N TYR A 14 -11.48 -5.94 -0.01
CA TYR A 14 -10.22 -5.42 0.54
C TYR A 14 -9.37 -4.76 -0.56
N VAL A 15 -8.76 -3.63 -0.25
CA VAL A 15 -7.95 -2.85 -1.20
C VAL A 15 -6.47 -3.11 -0.92
N HIS A 16 -5.93 -4.12 -1.58
CA HIS A 16 -4.53 -4.51 -1.40
C HIS A 16 -3.51 -3.36 -1.55
N ASP A 17 -3.79 -2.39 -2.43
CA ASP A 17 -2.90 -1.23 -2.73
C ASP A 17 -3.42 0.11 -2.18
N GLY A 18 -4.28 0.05 -1.16
CA GLY A 18 -4.86 1.25 -0.57
C GLY A 18 -3.78 2.28 -0.24
N ASP A 19 -2.70 1.87 0.42
CA ASP A 19 -1.59 2.74 0.83
C ASP A 19 -0.99 3.57 -0.31
N LEU A 20 -0.83 3.01 -1.52
CA LEU A 20 -0.35 3.75 -2.69
C LEU A 20 -1.40 4.72 -3.26
N VAL A 21 -2.69 4.38 -3.18
CA VAL A 21 -3.79 5.30 -3.51
C VAL A 21 -3.84 6.47 -2.53
N TYR A 22 -3.73 6.22 -1.23
CA TYR A 22 -3.68 7.29 -0.22
C TYR A 22 -2.41 8.13 -0.34
N LEU A 23 -1.27 7.52 -0.70
CA LEU A 23 -0.05 8.26 -0.98
C LEU A 23 -0.25 9.25 -2.14
N ALA A 24 -0.88 8.83 -3.24
CA ALA A 24 -1.26 9.73 -4.31
C ALA A 24 -2.13 10.89 -3.79
N GLY A 25 -3.09 10.58 -2.93
CA GLY A 25 -3.88 11.55 -2.17
C GLY A 25 -3.04 12.58 -1.41
N PHE A 26 -2.08 12.11 -0.61
CA PHE A 26 -1.23 12.96 0.22
C PHE A 26 -0.32 13.88 -0.61
N THR A 27 0.10 13.45 -1.81
CA THR A 27 0.86 14.32 -2.74
C THR A 27 0.05 15.52 -3.22
N ARG A 28 -1.28 15.48 -3.11
CA ARG A 28 -2.21 16.55 -3.55
C ARG A 28 -2.88 17.28 -2.38
N GLY A 29 -2.30 17.19 -1.18
CA GLY A 29 -2.75 17.95 -0.02
C GLY A 29 -3.82 17.27 0.82
N LEU A 30 -4.21 16.02 0.51
CA LEU A 30 -4.92 15.21 1.50
C LEU A 30 -3.99 14.91 2.68
N SER A 31 -4.57 14.66 3.84
CA SER A 31 -3.82 14.26 5.03
C SER A 31 -4.53 13.11 5.75
N PRO A 32 -3.86 12.42 6.68
CA PRO A 32 -4.51 11.42 7.52
C PRO A 32 -5.73 11.95 8.30
N ALA A 33 -5.83 13.27 8.51
CA ALA A 33 -6.94 13.91 9.19
C ALA A 33 -8.11 14.31 8.26
N THR A 34 -7.92 14.24 6.94
CA THR A 34 -8.98 14.55 5.97
C THR A 34 -10.19 13.65 6.20
N LEU A 35 -11.38 14.24 6.17
CA LEU A 35 -12.65 13.53 6.34
C LEU A 35 -13.10 12.89 5.02
N THR A 36 -13.71 11.72 5.14
CA THR A 36 -14.28 10.92 4.04
C THR A 36 -15.54 10.23 4.54
N TRP A 37 -16.34 9.73 3.60
CA TRP A 37 -17.61 9.09 3.90
C TRP A 37 -17.52 7.60 3.59
N ASP A 38 -17.68 6.78 4.62
CA ASP A 38 -17.94 5.36 4.48
C ASP A 38 -19.45 5.14 4.62
N LEU A 39 -20.16 5.28 3.50
CA LEU A 39 -21.62 5.19 3.42
C LEU A 39 -22.03 4.21 2.32
N PRO A 40 -23.14 3.47 2.48
CA PRO A 40 -23.69 2.64 1.42
C PRO A 40 -24.06 3.48 0.21
N GLN A 41 -23.94 2.90 -0.98
CA GLN A 41 -24.59 3.49 -2.16
C GLN A 41 -26.11 3.48 -1.96
N ALA A 42 -26.80 4.52 -2.45
CA ALA A 42 -28.25 4.69 -2.26
C ALA A 42 -29.07 3.48 -2.71
N ALA A 43 -28.63 2.78 -3.76
CA ALA A 43 -29.27 1.57 -4.28
C ALA A 43 -29.02 0.30 -3.44
N SER A 44 -28.11 0.35 -2.47
CA SER A 44 -27.66 -0.81 -1.66
C SER A 44 -27.99 -0.66 -0.17
N VAL A 45 -28.78 0.37 0.19
CA VAL A 45 -29.18 0.61 1.58
C VAL A 45 -30.21 -0.44 1.99
N SER A 46 -29.81 -1.34 2.88
CA SER A 46 -30.71 -2.24 3.58
C SER A 46 -30.45 -2.17 5.08
N PRO A 47 -31.45 -2.43 5.94
CA PRO A 47 -31.22 -2.51 7.39
C PRO A 47 -30.16 -3.56 7.78
N ALA A 48 -29.91 -4.55 6.93
CA ALA A 48 -28.93 -5.61 7.17
C ALA A 48 -27.49 -5.17 6.93
N THR A 49 -27.25 -4.18 6.07
CA THR A 49 -25.91 -3.71 5.66
C THR A 49 -25.54 -2.37 6.30
N VAL A 50 -26.48 -1.65 6.91
CA VAL A 50 -26.25 -0.30 7.46
C VAL A 50 -25.18 -0.29 8.57
N ASN A 51 -25.06 -1.38 9.34
CA ASN A 51 -24.10 -1.51 10.43
C ASN A 51 -22.67 -1.81 9.94
N ASP A 52 -22.49 -2.13 8.65
CA ASP A 52 -21.16 -2.39 8.07
C ASP A 52 -20.42 -1.09 7.72
N TYR A 53 -21.14 0.04 7.70
CA TYR A 53 -20.63 1.35 7.31
C TYR A 53 -20.38 2.23 8.53
N ARG A 54 -19.24 2.92 8.53
CA ARG A 54 -18.78 3.70 9.68
C ARG A 54 -19.19 5.17 9.62
N GLY A 55 -19.82 5.60 8.53
CA GLY A 55 -20.25 6.99 8.33
C GLY A 55 -19.06 7.94 8.10
N PRO A 56 -19.08 9.16 8.68
CA PRO A 56 -17.97 10.11 8.52
C PRO A 56 -16.75 9.63 9.30
N ILE A 57 -15.65 9.39 8.60
CA ILE A 57 -14.38 8.96 9.18
C ILE A 57 -13.21 9.76 8.62
N ARG A 58 -12.04 9.60 9.23
CA ARG A 58 -10.78 10.17 8.73
C ARG A 58 -10.09 9.20 7.78
N LEU A 59 -9.33 9.68 6.80
CA LEU A 59 -8.53 8.84 5.89
C LEU A 59 -7.58 7.90 6.67
N ARG A 60 -7.07 8.32 7.84
CA ARG A 60 -6.31 7.45 8.75
C ARG A 60 -7.06 6.16 9.09
N VAL A 61 -8.33 6.28 9.50
CA VAL A 61 -9.16 5.14 9.89
C VAL A 61 -9.46 4.28 8.65
N ALA A 62 -9.71 4.91 7.52
CA ALA A 62 -9.98 4.23 6.27
C ALA A 62 -8.80 3.38 5.77
N LEU A 63 -7.61 3.98 5.68
CA LEU A 63 -6.38 3.29 5.26
C LEU A 63 -5.99 2.18 6.25
N ALA A 64 -6.03 2.46 7.56
CA ALA A 64 -5.63 1.47 8.57
C ALA A 64 -6.53 0.21 8.59
N ASN A 65 -7.78 0.35 8.16
CA ASN A 65 -8.76 -0.76 8.11
C ASN A 65 -9.10 -1.20 6.69
N ASP A 66 -8.37 -0.72 5.69
CA ASP A 66 -8.51 -1.08 4.29
C ASP A 66 -9.93 -0.91 3.72
N LEU A 67 -10.58 0.19 4.07
CA LEU A 67 -11.98 0.44 3.71
C LEU A 67 -12.12 0.80 2.23
N PHE A 68 -12.95 0.02 1.54
CA PHE A 68 -13.15 0.13 0.10
C PHE A 68 -13.73 1.49 -0.34
N ILE A 69 -14.85 1.91 0.25
CA ILE A 69 -15.60 3.09 -0.22
C ILE A 69 -14.76 4.38 -0.08
N PRO A 70 -14.14 4.66 1.07
CA PRO A 70 -13.20 5.78 1.17
C PRO A 70 -12.05 5.70 0.17
N THR A 71 -11.49 4.50 -0.06
CA THR A 71 -10.37 4.34 -0.98
C THR A 71 -10.79 4.62 -2.42
N ARG A 72 -12.00 4.21 -2.82
CA ARG A 72 -12.61 4.59 -4.09
C ARG A 72 -12.77 6.10 -4.21
N GLN A 73 -13.28 6.77 -3.17
CA GLN A 73 -13.41 8.24 -3.18
C GLN A 73 -12.06 8.95 -3.37
N VAL A 74 -11.00 8.45 -2.72
CA VAL A 74 -9.64 8.98 -2.91
C VAL A 74 -9.14 8.70 -4.33
N PHE A 75 -9.32 7.48 -4.85
CA PHE A 75 -8.92 7.12 -6.21
C PHE A 75 -9.61 8.03 -7.24
N ASP A 76 -10.93 8.17 -7.15
CA ASP A 76 -11.73 8.98 -8.08
C ASP A 76 -11.35 10.46 -8.00
N GLY A 77 -11.09 10.97 -6.79
CA GLY A 77 -10.64 12.34 -6.58
C GLY A 77 -9.23 12.62 -7.12
N MET A 78 -8.34 11.64 -7.08
CA MET A 78 -6.96 11.76 -7.60
C MET A 78 -6.85 11.48 -9.10
N GLY A 79 -7.74 10.63 -9.62
CA GLY A 79 -7.73 10.14 -10.99
C GLY A 79 -6.69 9.04 -11.22
N ALA A 80 -7.03 8.12 -12.13
CA ALA A 80 -6.20 6.97 -12.47
C ALA A 80 -4.80 7.34 -12.97
N ALA A 81 -4.65 8.48 -13.66
CA ALA A 81 -3.35 8.94 -14.15
C ALA A 81 -2.35 9.22 -13.02
N LEU A 82 -2.79 9.86 -11.93
CA LEU A 82 -1.92 10.16 -10.79
C LEU A 82 -1.62 8.88 -9.99
N VAL A 83 -2.63 8.05 -9.75
CA VAL A 83 -2.44 6.78 -9.04
C VAL A 83 -1.47 5.90 -9.83
N GLY A 84 -1.61 5.81 -11.15
CA GLY A 84 -0.69 5.09 -12.03
C GLY A 84 0.73 5.67 -12.04
N GLN A 85 0.90 6.99 -11.97
CA GLN A 85 2.23 7.60 -11.78
C GLN A 85 2.85 7.20 -10.44
N THR A 86 2.05 7.18 -9.37
CA THR A 86 2.49 6.75 -8.04
C THR A 86 2.91 5.29 -8.07
N LEU A 87 2.09 4.40 -8.62
CA LEU A 87 2.41 2.98 -8.80
C LEU A 87 3.73 2.78 -9.58
N ARG A 88 3.91 3.50 -10.70
CA ARG A 88 5.14 3.40 -11.50
C ARG A 88 6.39 3.85 -10.75
N ALA A 89 6.28 4.85 -9.88
CA ALA A 89 7.42 5.28 -9.04
C ALA A 89 7.90 4.15 -8.10
N PHE A 90 7.01 3.23 -7.72
CA PHE A 90 7.34 2.04 -6.93
C PHE A 90 7.70 0.82 -7.79
N GLY A 91 7.77 0.98 -9.12
CA GLY A 91 8.12 -0.09 -10.06
C GLY A 91 6.93 -0.88 -10.61
N PHE A 92 5.70 -0.43 -10.37
CA PHE A 92 4.49 -1.11 -10.86
C PHE A 92 3.93 -0.43 -12.11
N ASP A 93 4.10 -1.07 -13.27
CA ASP A 93 3.51 -0.58 -14.54
C ASP A 93 2.14 -1.25 -14.79
N LEU A 94 1.14 -0.79 -14.05
CA LEU A 94 -0.24 -1.26 -14.17
C LEU A 94 -1.05 -0.28 -15.02
N LYS A 95 -1.68 -0.79 -16.08
CA LYS A 95 -2.68 -0.04 -16.84
C LYS A 95 -4.03 -0.20 -16.16
N THR A 96 -4.52 0.89 -15.56
CA THR A 96 -5.83 0.94 -14.92
C THR A 96 -6.49 2.29 -15.22
N ALA A 97 -7.78 2.26 -15.52
CA ALA A 97 -8.64 3.43 -15.66
C ALA A 97 -9.60 3.61 -14.46
N SER A 98 -9.74 2.59 -13.60
CA SER A 98 -10.63 2.62 -12.44
C SER A 98 -10.08 1.81 -11.26
N LEU A 99 -10.55 2.10 -10.04
CA LEU A 99 -10.14 1.30 -8.87
C LEU A 99 -10.49 -0.18 -9.05
N ASP A 100 -11.63 -0.49 -9.67
CA ASP A 100 -12.07 -1.87 -9.88
C ASP A 100 -11.12 -2.61 -10.86
N GLU A 101 -10.67 -1.95 -11.92
CA GLU A 101 -9.64 -2.49 -12.82
C GLU A 101 -8.30 -2.68 -12.11
N LEU A 102 -7.92 -1.74 -11.24
CA LEU A 102 -6.71 -1.89 -10.45
C LEU A 102 -6.81 -3.14 -9.58
N LEU A 103 -7.92 -3.31 -8.85
CA LEU A 103 -8.11 -4.43 -7.93
C LEU A 103 -8.30 -5.78 -8.61
N ALA A 104 -8.91 -5.82 -9.80
CA ALA A 104 -9.19 -7.05 -10.55
C ALA A 104 -7.94 -7.72 -11.14
N ALA A 105 -6.81 -7.01 -11.21
CA ALA A 105 -5.59 -7.59 -11.75
C ALA A 105 -5.03 -8.66 -10.80
N GLU A 106 -4.92 -9.89 -11.29
CA GLU A 106 -4.33 -11.02 -10.55
C GLU A 106 -2.80 -11.07 -10.71
N ASN A 107 -2.10 -11.73 -9.78
CA ASN A 107 -0.65 -11.97 -9.83
C ASN A 107 0.22 -10.73 -10.13
N ARG A 108 -0.25 -9.55 -9.70
CA ARG A 108 0.40 -8.27 -10.00
C ARG A 108 1.78 -8.09 -9.40
N TYR A 109 2.00 -8.69 -8.23
CA TYR A 109 3.17 -8.43 -7.42
C TYR A 109 3.78 -9.72 -6.92
N THR A 110 5.10 -9.80 -7.04
CA THR A 110 5.92 -10.76 -6.32
C THR A 110 6.15 -10.29 -4.88
N VAL A 111 6.46 -11.23 -3.99
CA VAL A 111 6.86 -10.92 -2.61
C VAL A 111 8.07 -9.98 -2.58
N LEU A 112 8.98 -10.11 -3.56
CA LEU A 112 10.17 -9.27 -3.66
C LEU A 112 9.83 -7.82 -4.02
N GLU A 113 8.86 -7.57 -4.91
CA GLU A 113 8.41 -6.23 -5.25
C GLU A 113 7.67 -5.55 -4.10
N LEU A 114 6.85 -6.31 -3.36
CA LEU A 114 6.23 -5.81 -2.13
C LEU A 114 7.29 -5.49 -1.06
N ALA A 115 8.27 -6.38 -0.86
CA ALA A 115 9.38 -6.14 0.07
C ALA A 115 10.17 -4.87 -0.31
N ARG A 116 10.42 -4.65 -1.60
CA ARG A 116 11.02 -3.42 -2.13
C ARG A 116 10.17 -2.19 -1.80
N THR A 117 8.86 -2.26 -2.04
CA THR A 117 7.89 -1.19 -1.78
C THR A 117 7.86 -0.78 -0.31
N TYR A 118 7.68 -1.74 0.60
CA TYR A 118 7.67 -1.45 2.03
C TYR A 118 9.07 -1.10 2.56
N GLY A 119 10.14 -1.58 1.92
CA GLY A 119 11.51 -1.13 2.16
C GLY A 119 11.70 0.36 1.90
N ILE A 120 11.09 0.90 0.83
CA ILE A 120 11.10 2.34 0.53
C ILE A 120 10.45 3.12 1.68
N PHE A 121 9.28 2.70 2.18
CA PHE A 121 8.64 3.36 3.32
C PHE A 121 9.50 3.28 4.60
N ALA A 122 10.08 2.11 4.87
CA ALA A 122 10.97 1.90 6.02
C ALA A 122 12.23 2.79 5.95
N ALA A 123 12.73 3.06 4.74
CA ALA A 123 13.85 3.95 4.46
C ALA A 123 13.44 5.40 4.18
N GLN A 124 12.31 5.86 4.76
CA GLN A 124 11.81 7.24 4.67
C GLN A 124 11.65 7.73 3.22
N GLY A 125 11.21 6.85 2.32
CA GLY A 125 10.96 7.16 0.93
C GLY A 125 12.14 6.96 -0.02
N THR A 126 13.23 6.37 0.45
CA THR A 126 14.43 6.10 -0.33
C THR A 126 14.48 4.64 -0.78
N LEU A 127 14.64 4.41 -2.07
CA LEU A 127 14.99 3.11 -2.60
C LEU A 127 16.50 2.91 -2.50
N VAL A 128 16.92 1.81 -1.90
CA VAL A 128 18.34 1.40 -1.82
C VAL A 128 18.52 0.12 -2.63
N GLY A 129 19.52 0.10 -3.50
CA GLY A 129 19.79 -1.05 -4.36
C GLY A 129 21.03 -0.85 -5.21
N TYR A 130 21.23 -1.71 -6.18
CA TYR A 130 22.35 -1.64 -7.11
C TYR A 130 21.85 -1.24 -8.49
N GLY A 131 22.58 -0.35 -9.16
CA GLY A 131 22.22 0.11 -10.49
C GLY A 131 22.42 -0.97 -11.54
N ASP A 132 21.37 -1.26 -12.30
CA ASP A 132 21.40 -2.02 -13.56
C ASP A 132 20.75 -1.18 -14.67
N ALA A 133 20.70 -1.69 -15.91
CA ALA A 133 20.12 -1.03 -17.08
C ALA A 133 18.66 -0.56 -16.91
N GLY A 134 17.93 -1.10 -15.92
CA GLY A 134 16.55 -0.75 -15.59
C GLY A 134 16.34 0.05 -14.30
N GLY A 135 17.41 0.53 -13.64
CA GLY A 135 17.34 1.27 -12.36
C GLY A 135 17.90 0.47 -11.18
N LEU A 136 17.52 0.85 -9.95
CA LEU A 136 17.99 0.17 -8.75
C LEU A 136 17.25 -1.15 -8.50
N ALA A 137 18.01 -2.24 -8.35
CA ALA A 137 17.49 -3.58 -8.09
C ALA A 137 18.06 -4.18 -6.78
N PRO A 138 17.33 -5.09 -6.11
CA PRO A 138 17.86 -5.83 -4.97
C PRO A 138 18.95 -6.81 -5.43
N LEU A 139 20.02 -6.93 -4.64
CA LEU A 139 21.13 -7.85 -4.89
C LEU A 139 21.44 -8.65 -3.61
N ALA A 140 21.56 -9.96 -3.74
CA ALA A 140 21.88 -10.84 -2.61
C ALA A 140 23.40 -11.01 -2.39
N LEU A 141 24.22 -10.66 -3.39
CA LEU A 141 25.68 -10.76 -3.35
C LEU A 141 26.30 -9.44 -2.88
N LEU A 142 27.18 -9.52 -1.89
CA LEU A 142 27.97 -8.36 -1.43
C LEU A 142 29.35 -8.31 -2.05
N SER A 143 29.99 -9.46 -2.25
CA SER A 143 31.28 -9.55 -2.92
C SER A 143 31.51 -10.97 -3.43
N MET A 144 32.42 -11.11 -4.39
CA MET A 144 32.87 -12.40 -4.89
C MET A 144 34.39 -12.43 -4.83
N ARG A 145 34.93 -13.46 -4.16
CA ARG A 145 36.36 -13.64 -3.95
C ARG A 145 36.81 -15.01 -4.44
N GLY A 146 37.94 -15.05 -5.13
CA GLY A 146 38.59 -16.29 -5.54
C GLY A 146 39.24 -17.03 -4.39
N ALA A 147 39.52 -18.32 -4.60
CA ALA A 147 40.28 -19.14 -3.65
C ALA A 147 41.72 -18.62 -3.44
N ASP A 148 42.24 -17.83 -4.38
CA ASP A 148 43.51 -17.10 -4.31
C ASP A 148 43.43 -15.82 -3.46
N GLY A 149 42.25 -15.48 -2.96
CA GLY A 149 42.03 -14.28 -2.18
C GLY A 149 41.88 -12.99 -2.99
N ARG A 150 41.76 -13.05 -4.33
CA ARG A 150 41.49 -11.86 -5.15
C ARG A 150 40.00 -11.56 -5.20
N HIS A 151 39.63 -10.28 -5.13
CA HIS A 151 38.25 -9.84 -5.34
C HIS A 151 37.95 -9.80 -6.84
N TYR A 152 36.88 -10.47 -7.25
CA TYR A 152 36.38 -10.42 -8.63
C TYR A 152 35.31 -9.36 -8.81
N ALA A 153 34.52 -9.13 -7.75
CA ALA A 153 33.51 -8.10 -7.72
C ALA A 153 33.21 -7.70 -6.27
N ASP A 154 32.85 -6.43 -6.09
CA ASP A 154 32.47 -5.84 -4.82
C ASP A 154 31.23 -4.97 -5.04
N TRP A 155 30.15 -5.39 -4.41
CA TRP A 155 28.86 -4.71 -4.33
C TRP A 155 28.54 -4.43 -2.86
N SER A 156 29.51 -3.98 -2.07
CA SER A 156 29.28 -3.61 -0.68
C SER A 156 28.68 -2.20 -0.52
N VAL A 157 28.75 -1.37 -1.55
CA VAL A 157 28.24 0.00 -1.56
C VAL A 157 27.02 0.09 -2.48
N PRO A 158 25.78 0.11 -1.93
CA PRO A 158 24.59 0.30 -2.73
C PRO A 158 24.45 1.75 -3.17
N ALA A 159 23.73 1.94 -4.27
CA ALA A 159 23.20 3.24 -4.67
C ALA A 159 21.83 3.48 -4.02
N SER A 160 21.40 4.74 -4.03
CA SER A 160 20.12 5.16 -3.47
C SER A 160 19.42 6.18 -4.35
N GLU A 161 18.10 6.12 -4.38
CA GLU A 161 17.22 6.98 -5.15
C GLU A 161 16.04 7.40 -4.30
N GLN A 162 15.71 8.70 -4.29
CA GLN A 162 14.53 9.19 -3.61
C GLN A 162 13.29 8.94 -4.46
N VAL A 163 12.43 8.00 -4.03
CA VAL A 163 11.17 7.67 -4.72
C VAL A 163 10.03 8.56 -4.25
N VAL A 164 9.99 8.82 -2.94
CA VAL A 164 8.99 9.67 -2.31
C VAL A 164 9.65 10.52 -1.22
N SER A 165 9.11 11.71 -0.97
CA SER A 165 9.64 12.56 0.09
C SER A 165 9.48 11.92 1.48
N ALA A 166 10.44 12.18 2.37
CA ALA A 166 10.39 11.67 3.75
C ALA A 166 9.10 12.06 4.51
N PRO A 167 8.55 13.28 4.38
CA PRO A 167 7.28 13.63 5.02
C PRO A 167 6.10 12.78 4.52
N LEU A 168 6.01 12.50 3.21
CA LEU A 168 4.93 11.68 2.65
C LEU A 168 5.06 10.21 3.06
N ALA A 169 6.29 9.65 3.02
CA ALA A 169 6.57 8.31 3.51
C ALA A 169 6.22 8.16 5.00
N TYR A 170 6.51 9.21 5.79
CA TYR A 170 6.16 9.26 7.20
C TYR A 170 4.65 9.25 7.42
N LEU A 171 3.85 10.02 6.66
CA LEU A 171 2.39 10.02 6.82
C LEU A 171 1.78 8.62 6.59
N VAL A 172 2.22 7.92 5.54
CA VAL A 172 1.75 6.55 5.27
C VAL A 172 2.18 5.62 6.42
N THR A 173 3.45 5.64 6.79
CA THR A 173 4.00 4.81 7.88
C THR A 173 3.32 5.08 9.21
N ASP A 174 3.02 6.34 9.53
CA ASP A 174 2.35 6.75 10.77
C ASP A 174 0.89 6.28 10.83
N VAL A 175 0.20 6.20 9.69
CA VAL A 175 -1.13 5.57 9.62
C VAL A 175 -1.02 4.06 9.75
N LEU A 176 -0.05 3.43 9.07
CA LEU A 176 0.09 1.97 9.06
C LEU A 176 0.54 1.39 10.41
N ARG A 177 1.26 2.17 11.23
CA ARG A 177 1.66 1.79 12.60
C ARG A 177 0.57 2.05 13.66
N ASP A 178 -0.51 2.72 13.29
CA ASP A 178 -1.55 3.11 14.25
C ASP A 178 -2.44 1.92 14.61
N GLY A 179 -2.08 1.23 15.69
CA GLY A 179 -2.88 0.13 16.23
C GLY A 179 -4.16 0.58 16.93
N THR A 180 -4.32 1.88 17.26
CA THR A 180 -5.48 2.36 18.05
C THR A 180 -6.77 2.44 17.23
N VAL A 181 -6.63 2.56 15.91
CA VAL A 181 -7.78 2.70 14.99
C VAL A 181 -8.13 1.40 14.26
N ARG A 182 -7.36 0.33 14.46
CA ARG A 182 -7.56 -0.94 13.74
C ARG A 182 -8.59 -1.84 14.42
N SER A 183 -9.49 -2.40 13.63
CA SER A 183 -10.38 -3.48 14.03
C SER A 183 -9.70 -4.83 13.70
N GLY A 184 -9.08 -5.50 14.66
CA GLY A 184 -8.46 -6.80 14.42
C GLY A 184 -7.48 -7.27 15.50
N PRO A 185 -6.91 -8.48 15.36
CA PRO A 185 -5.91 -9.02 16.28
C PRO A 185 -4.67 -8.12 16.34
N ASN A 186 -3.96 -8.16 17.46
CA ASN A 186 -2.83 -7.26 17.70
C ASN A 186 -1.59 -7.66 16.88
N LEU A 187 -1.51 -7.18 15.63
CA LEU A 187 -0.38 -7.40 14.71
C LEU A 187 0.91 -6.68 15.15
N PHE A 188 0.86 -5.88 16.22
CA PHE A 188 1.98 -5.06 16.70
C PHE A 188 2.72 -5.66 17.91
N GLU A 189 2.26 -6.79 18.46
CA GLU A 189 2.90 -7.50 19.58
C GLU A 189 4.12 -8.32 19.16
N ILE A 190 5.02 -7.70 18.38
CA ILE A 190 6.26 -8.33 17.90
C ILE A 190 7.51 -7.85 18.65
N GLY A 191 7.34 -7.16 19.77
CA GLY A 191 8.43 -6.66 20.62
C GLY A 191 9.19 -5.44 20.08
N ARG A 192 8.70 -4.82 19.00
CA ARG A 192 9.27 -3.61 18.38
C ARG A 192 8.20 -2.82 17.63
N PRO A 193 8.38 -1.51 17.41
CA PRO A 193 7.49 -0.72 16.56
C PRO A 193 7.40 -1.32 15.16
N ALA A 194 6.17 -1.42 14.64
CA ALA A 194 5.90 -1.95 13.32
C ALA A 194 4.82 -1.12 12.62
N ALA A 195 4.95 -0.96 11.31
CA ALA A 195 3.90 -0.48 10.42
C ALA A 195 3.47 -1.66 9.54
N VAL A 196 2.17 -1.92 9.45
CA VAL A 196 1.65 -3.15 8.82
C VAL A 196 0.59 -2.81 7.80
N LYS A 197 0.63 -3.39 6.60
CA LYS A 197 -0.51 -3.42 5.69
C LYS A 197 -0.94 -4.87 5.52
N THR A 198 -2.25 -5.08 5.62
CA THR A 198 -2.87 -6.39 5.40
C THR A 198 -3.52 -6.40 4.02
N GLY A 199 -3.62 -7.59 3.44
CA GLY A 199 -4.37 -7.85 2.22
C GLY A 199 -4.92 -9.26 2.25
N VAL A 200 -6.15 -9.45 1.79
CA VAL A 200 -6.82 -10.76 1.71
C VAL A 200 -7.44 -10.88 0.32
N THR A 201 -7.01 -11.87 -0.45
CA THR A 201 -7.69 -12.22 -1.70
C THR A 201 -8.85 -13.17 -1.40
N PRO A 202 -9.96 -13.13 -2.16
CA PRO A 202 -11.05 -14.11 -2.05
C PRO A 202 -10.59 -15.56 -2.22
#